data_AF-A0A369KD66-F1
#
_entry.id   AF-A0A369KD66-F1
#
_cell.length_a   1.000
_cell.length_b   1.000
_cell.length_c   1.000
_cell.angle_alpha   90.00
_cell.angle_beta   90.00
_cell.angle_gamma   90.00
#
_symmetry.space_group_name_H-M   'P 1'
#
loop_
_entity.id
_entity.type
_entity.pdbx_description
1 polymer ?
#
loop_
_entity_poly.entity_id
_entity_poly.type
_entity_poly.pdbx_seq_one_letter_code
_entity_poly.pdbx_strand_id
1 'polypeptide(L)'
;MLPANFVLTSMALATASVILYVRRRVRIIRLDSFYERLLWTFRSWRAGYPVPLDLDQWSLTDPANGDLYFKESRVALRAWKFLEPFFAARGYILYHNQPGAGVFCLLPNPAGPKGHPSPSYPYASRVYKDDAEVEFSFGSLSAWPARDSEGREVVLKMVSGRTPSNELKVLQRLNTPKARADPRNHTIHALDYVIFDGMVFVVMPRWPQAFRHDFGKVAELFHFTEIIIEAFDFMHENRIAHCDFLEQNTGIDVIADLEATYLEGLRDPSVTRYTIYDFNYSLIYPLETILEDVRDTRFYHWGLRRLHTPTDPSVNPFEVDMAYVGGLLQRYVRHIENLVPEIGPFFDSLTVTSDTGKPLTARQALQRIRDIKAGMSTELLNTAVTTRYWRDGVVQTKLEYPIRLPRR
;
A
#
# COMPACT_ATOMS: atom_id res chain seq x y z
N MET A 1 -38.96 -61.63 -2.33
CA MET A 1 -37.54 -61.44 -2.68
C MET A 1 -37.46 -60.37 -3.76
N LEU A 2 -36.95 -59.17 -3.45
CA LEU A 2 -36.62 -58.19 -4.50
C LEU A 2 -35.39 -58.71 -5.26
N PRO A 3 -35.37 -58.70 -6.60
CA PRO A 3 -34.27 -59.27 -7.36
C PRO A 3 -33.01 -58.42 -7.16
N ALA A 4 -31.87 -59.07 -6.88
CA ALA A 4 -30.58 -58.45 -6.58
C ALA A 4 -30.13 -57.39 -7.61
N ASN A 5 -30.57 -57.52 -8.87
CA ASN A 5 -30.29 -56.56 -9.95
C ASN A 5 -30.92 -55.17 -9.71
N PHE A 6 -32.03 -55.07 -8.96
CA PHE A 6 -32.71 -53.81 -8.65
C PHE A 6 -31.98 -53.02 -7.55
N VAL A 7 -31.33 -53.73 -6.62
CA VAL A 7 -30.51 -53.14 -5.56
C VAL A 7 -29.19 -52.59 -6.14
N LEU A 8 -28.54 -53.32 -7.05
CA LEU A 8 -27.31 -52.88 -7.71
C LEU A 8 -27.51 -51.64 -8.62
N THR A 9 -28.60 -51.59 -9.39
CA THR A 9 -28.92 -50.42 -10.24
C THR A 9 -29.34 -49.20 -9.43
N SER A 10 -30.11 -49.37 -8.36
CA SER A 10 -30.47 -48.26 -7.46
C SER A 10 -29.27 -47.72 -6.68
N MET A 11 -28.34 -48.57 -6.22
CA MET A 11 -27.07 -48.12 -5.64
C MET A 11 -26.21 -47.39 -6.66
N ALA A 12 -26.08 -47.88 -7.90
CA ALA A 12 -25.33 -47.21 -8.95
C ALA A 12 -25.91 -45.83 -9.32
N LEU A 13 -27.24 -45.71 -9.41
CA LEU A 13 -27.94 -44.44 -9.66
C LEU A 13 -27.83 -43.46 -8.48
N ALA A 14 -27.92 -43.94 -7.23
CA ALA A 14 -27.69 -43.14 -6.04
C ALA A 14 -26.24 -42.66 -5.99
N THR A 15 -25.28 -43.52 -6.33
CA THR A 15 -23.85 -43.18 -6.38
C THR A 15 -23.58 -42.17 -7.49
N ALA A 16 -24.15 -42.35 -8.69
CA ALA A 16 -24.05 -41.39 -9.78
C ALA A 16 -24.70 -40.03 -9.44
N SER A 17 -25.84 -40.04 -8.73
CA SER A 17 -26.54 -38.83 -8.27
C SER A 17 -25.75 -38.11 -7.18
N VAL A 18 -25.14 -38.84 -6.24
CA VAL A 18 -24.22 -38.29 -5.23
C VAL A 18 -22.95 -37.75 -5.89
N ILE A 19 -22.38 -38.47 -6.87
CA ILE A 19 -21.21 -38.00 -7.64
C ILE A 19 -21.57 -36.74 -8.44
N LEU A 20 -22.74 -36.68 -9.08
CA LEU A 20 -23.22 -35.49 -9.80
C LEU A 20 -23.55 -34.33 -8.84
N TYR A 21 -24.12 -34.62 -7.67
CA TYR A 21 -24.43 -33.64 -6.62
C TYR A 21 -23.14 -33.06 -6.01
N VAL A 22 -22.17 -33.91 -5.69
CA VAL A 22 -20.84 -33.54 -5.20
C VAL A 22 -20.08 -32.78 -6.29
N ARG A 23 -20.07 -33.25 -7.55
CA ARG A 23 -19.43 -32.53 -8.67
C ARG A 23 -20.03 -31.16 -8.94
N ARG A 24 -21.35 -30.99 -8.74
CA ARG A 24 -22.01 -29.67 -8.88
C ARG A 24 -21.69 -28.70 -7.74
N ARG A 25 -21.16 -29.18 -6.61
CA ARG A 25 -20.80 -28.34 -5.45
C ARG A 25 -19.31 -28.24 -5.14
N VAL A 26 -18.47 -29.08 -5.76
CA VAL A 26 -17.01 -29.05 -5.58
C VAL A 26 -16.39 -28.18 -6.67
N ARG A 27 -16.01 -26.98 -6.27
CA ARG A 27 -15.15 -26.08 -7.05
C ARG A 27 -13.68 -26.49 -6.83
N ILE A 28 -13.00 -26.83 -7.92
CA ILE A 28 -11.57 -27.16 -7.91
C ILE A 28 -10.77 -25.87 -7.71
N ILE A 29 -9.85 -25.88 -6.75
CA ILE A 29 -8.94 -24.77 -6.46
C ILE A 29 -7.82 -24.78 -7.50
N ARG A 30 -7.53 -23.63 -8.12
CA ARG A 30 -6.46 -23.51 -9.14
C ARG A 30 -5.10 -23.32 -8.48
N LEU A 31 -4.28 -24.37 -8.51
CA LEU A 31 -2.87 -24.39 -8.09
C LEU A 31 -2.04 -25.23 -9.07
N ASP A 32 -0.75 -24.91 -9.19
CA ASP A 32 0.16 -25.56 -10.13
C ASP A 32 0.47 -27.00 -9.72
N SER A 33 0.74 -27.23 -8.43
CA SER A 33 0.96 -28.57 -7.89
C SER A 33 -0.34 -29.38 -7.86
N PHE A 34 -0.30 -30.59 -8.45
CA PHE A 34 -1.44 -31.51 -8.43
C PHE A 34 -1.84 -31.90 -7.00
N TYR A 35 -0.85 -32.14 -6.13
CA TYR A 35 -1.10 -32.48 -4.73
C TYR A 35 -1.75 -31.31 -3.97
N GLU A 36 -1.19 -30.11 -4.11
CA GLU A 36 -1.77 -28.92 -3.47
C GLU A 36 -3.18 -28.65 -3.99
N ARG A 37 -3.41 -28.81 -5.30
CA ARG A 37 -4.74 -28.68 -5.91
C ARG A 37 -5.76 -29.60 -5.25
N LEU A 38 -5.44 -30.89 -5.07
CA LEU A 38 -6.32 -31.85 -4.40
C LEU A 38 -6.55 -31.48 -2.94
N LEU A 39 -5.47 -31.23 -2.20
CA LEU A 39 -5.50 -30.89 -0.78
C LEU A 39 -6.35 -29.63 -0.54
N TRP A 40 -6.08 -28.55 -1.26
CA TRP A 40 -6.79 -27.28 -1.10
C TRP A 40 -8.21 -27.32 -1.65
N THR A 41 -8.48 -28.13 -2.68
CA THR A 41 -9.87 -28.38 -3.10
C THR A 41 -10.67 -29.03 -1.98
N PHE A 42 -10.13 -30.06 -1.34
CA PHE A 42 -10.80 -30.72 -0.21
C PHE A 42 -10.94 -29.78 1.00
N ARG A 43 -9.87 -29.07 1.39
CA ARG A 43 -9.90 -28.10 2.51
C ARG A 43 -10.93 -27.01 2.28
N SER A 44 -10.93 -26.40 1.08
CA SER A 44 -11.87 -25.32 0.73
C SER A 44 -13.30 -25.83 0.67
N TRP A 45 -13.55 -27.01 0.08
CA TRP A 45 -14.87 -27.62 0.07
C TRP A 45 -15.40 -27.88 1.48
N ARG A 46 -14.58 -28.48 2.35
CA ARG A 46 -14.95 -28.76 3.75
C ARG A 46 -15.24 -27.49 4.55
N ALA A 47 -14.50 -26.40 4.26
CA ALA A 47 -14.68 -25.11 4.91
C ALA A 47 -15.76 -24.22 4.26
N GLY A 48 -16.44 -24.69 3.21
CA GLY A 48 -17.48 -23.91 2.52
C GLY A 48 -16.94 -22.74 1.67
N TYR A 49 -15.70 -22.84 1.17
CA TYR A 49 -15.01 -21.82 0.36
C TYR A 49 -14.95 -20.44 1.03
N PRO A 50 -14.23 -20.32 2.16
CA PRO A 50 -14.24 -19.11 2.98
C PRO A 50 -13.47 -17.92 2.38
N VAL A 51 -12.76 -18.12 1.26
CA VAL A 51 -11.89 -17.12 0.62
C VAL A 51 -12.63 -16.44 -0.53
N PRO A 52 -12.93 -15.13 -0.42
CA PRO A 52 -13.55 -14.36 -1.50
C PRO A 52 -12.63 -14.29 -2.73
N LEU A 53 -13.17 -14.44 -3.94
CA LEU A 53 -12.39 -14.49 -5.18
C LEU A 53 -12.23 -13.14 -5.87
N ASP A 54 -13.19 -12.25 -5.63
CA ASP A 54 -13.27 -10.96 -6.28
C ASP A 54 -12.62 -9.91 -5.39
N LEU A 55 -11.80 -9.04 -6.01
CA LEU A 55 -11.02 -8.04 -5.27
C LEU A 55 -11.91 -7.08 -4.46
N ASP A 56 -13.08 -6.74 -4.98
CA ASP A 56 -14.05 -5.85 -4.31
C ASP A 56 -14.56 -6.40 -2.97
N GLN A 57 -14.55 -7.72 -2.80
CA GLN A 57 -14.94 -8.39 -1.54
C GLN A 57 -13.85 -8.28 -0.45
N TRP A 58 -12.68 -7.77 -0.82
CA TRP A 58 -11.56 -7.44 0.06
C TRP A 58 -11.42 -5.92 0.26
N SER A 59 -12.49 -5.18 -0.02
CA SER A 59 -12.61 -3.74 0.22
C SER A 59 -13.81 -3.47 1.14
N LEU A 60 -13.75 -2.35 1.86
CA LEU A 60 -14.88 -1.91 2.68
C LEU A 60 -15.90 -1.21 1.80
N THR A 61 -17.17 -1.64 1.86
CA THR A 61 -18.24 -1.02 1.05
C THR A 61 -18.60 0.36 1.59
N ASP A 62 -18.72 0.47 2.91
CA ASP A 62 -19.01 1.73 3.61
C ASP A 62 -18.28 1.76 4.96
N PRO A 63 -17.10 2.38 5.02
CA PRO A 63 -16.33 2.48 6.27
C PRO A 63 -17.04 3.26 7.39
N ALA A 64 -18.02 4.11 7.07
CA ALA A 64 -18.76 4.87 8.08
C ALA A 64 -19.86 4.01 8.74
N ASN A 65 -20.27 2.93 8.10
CA ASN A 65 -21.24 1.98 8.63
C ASN A 65 -20.54 0.92 9.49
N GLY A 66 -20.57 1.11 10.81
CA GLY A 66 -19.93 0.21 11.77
C GLY A 66 -20.33 -1.26 11.62
N ASP A 67 -21.61 -1.55 11.40
CA ASP A 67 -22.09 -2.93 11.27
C ASP A 67 -21.55 -3.64 10.01
N LEU A 68 -21.54 -2.92 8.88
CA LEU A 68 -20.94 -3.42 7.64
C LEU A 68 -19.44 -3.60 7.81
N TYR A 69 -18.76 -2.61 8.38
CA TYR A 69 -17.33 -2.65 8.68
C TYR A 69 -16.97 -3.91 9.50
N PHE A 70 -17.67 -4.20 10.60
CA PHE A 70 -17.43 -5.40 11.41
C PHE A 70 -17.77 -6.71 10.68
N LYS A 71 -18.79 -6.71 9.82
CA LYS A 71 -19.17 -7.89 9.03
C LYS A 71 -18.10 -8.23 7.99
N GLU A 72 -17.70 -7.25 7.19
CA GLU A 72 -16.70 -7.39 6.11
C GLU A 72 -15.32 -7.73 6.69
N SER A 73 -14.93 -7.05 7.77
CA SER A 73 -13.70 -7.35 8.49
C SER A 73 -13.63 -8.79 9.00
N ARG A 74 -14.75 -9.34 9.51
CA ARG A 74 -14.80 -10.73 9.96
C ARG A 74 -14.70 -11.72 8.80
N VAL A 75 -15.20 -11.39 7.61
CA VAL A 75 -15.05 -12.23 6.42
C VAL A 75 -13.58 -12.28 6.01
N ALA A 76 -12.94 -11.12 5.88
CA ALA A 76 -11.52 -11.03 5.54
C ALA A 76 -10.63 -11.73 6.57
N LEU A 77 -10.88 -11.54 7.87
CA LEU A 77 -10.17 -12.22 8.95
C LEU A 77 -10.24 -13.75 8.84
N ARG A 78 -11.43 -14.30 8.50
CA ARG A 78 -11.59 -15.74 8.29
C ARG A 78 -10.82 -16.23 7.06
N ALA A 79 -10.82 -15.44 5.99
CA ALA A 79 -10.08 -15.78 4.78
C ALA A 79 -8.57 -15.82 5.04
N TRP A 80 -8.01 -14.80 5.71
CA TRP A 80 -6.60 -14.78 6.10
C TRP A 80 -6.21 -15.94 7.01
N LYS A 81 -7.00 -16.23 8.05
CA LYS A 81 -6.79 -17.39 8.92
C LYS A 81 -6.86 -18.72 8.17
N PHE A 82 -7.75 -18.84 7.18
CA PHE A 82 -7.84 -20.04 6.35
C PHE A 82 -6.59 -20.23 5.46
N LEU A 83 -6.03 -19.13 4.96
CA LEU A 83 -4.85 -19.12 4.10
C LEU A 83 -3.52 -19.20 4.87
N GLU A 84 -3.50 -19.01 6.19
CA GLU A 84 -2.28 -19.03 7.01
C GLU A 84 -1.38 -20.25 6.74
N PRO A 85 -1.86 -21.51 6.69
CA PRO A 85 -1.00 -22.65 6.38
C PRO A 85 -0.47 -22.64 4.94
N PHE A 86 -1.17 -22.00 4.00
CA PHE A 86 -0.74 -21.87 2.61
C PHE A 86 0.49 -20.96 2.48
N PHE A 87 0.46 -19.82 3.19
CA PHE A 87 1.55 -18.87 3.23
C PHE A 87 2.73 -19.38 4.06
N ALA A 88 2.47 -20.06 5.18
CA ALA A 88 3.52 -20.68 5.99
C ALA A 88 4.33 -21.70 5.18
N ALA A 89 3.67 -22.51 4.33
CA ALA A 89 4.35 -23.46 3.43
C ALA A 89 5.24 -22.79 2.37
N ARG A 90 5.09 -21.47 2.16
CA ARG A 90 5.90 -20.64 1.26
C ARG A 90 6.88 -19.74 2.01
N GLY A 91 7.07 -19.97 3.32
CA GLY A 91 8.03 -19.26 4.14
C GLY A 91 7.51 -17.96 4.76
N TYR A 92 6.21 -17.67 4.68
CA TYR A 92 5.61 -16.45 5.23
C TYR A 92 4.76 -16.77 6.47
N ILE A 93 5.24 -16.37 7.63
CA ILE A 93 4.56 -16.55 8.91
C ILE A 93 3.74 -15.30 9.19
N LEU A 94 2.42 -15.44 9.01
CA LEU A 94 1.48 -14.35 9.21
C LEU A 94 1.49 -13.88 10.67
N TYR A 95 1.30 -12.58 10.85
CA TYR A 95 0.98 -12.04 12.16
C TYR A 95 -0.35 -12.58 12.65
N HIS A 96 -0.53 -12.58 13.95
CA HIS A 96 -1.73 -13.10 14.60
C HIS A 96 -2.38 -12.04 15.49
N ASN A 97 -3.68 -12.20 15.72
CA ASN A 97 -4.40 -11.42 16.72
C ASN A 97 -4.16 -12.03 18.11
N GLN A 98 -3.63 -11.27 19.06
CA GLN A 98 -3.41 -11.75 20.43
C GLN A 98 -4.71 -11.72 21.26
N PRO A 99 -4.93 -12.70 22.16
CA PRO A 99 -6.06 -12.65 23.10
C PRO A 99 -6.02 -11.38 23.95
N GLY A 100 -7.10 -10.60 23.93
CA GLY A 100 -7.20 -9.34 24.68
C GLY A 100 -6.79 -8.09 23.89
N ALA A 101 -6.12 -8.25 22.74
CA ALA A 101 -5.90 -7.16 21.79
C ALA A 101 -7.20 -6.90 20.99
N GLY A 102 -7.36 -5.67 20.47
CA GLY A 102 -8.46 -5.36 19.56
C GLY A 102 -8.44 -6.30 18.36
N VAL A 103 -9.60 -6.66 17.79
CA VAL A 103 -9.68 -7.58 16.62
C VAL A 103 -8.96 -7.08 15.37
N PHE A 104 -8.55 -5.81 15.36
CA PHE A 104 -7.78 -5.14 14.31
C PHE A 104 -6.29 -5.03 14.62
N CYS A 105 -5.83 -5.45 15.80
CA CYS A 105 -4.45 -5.39 16.23
C CYS A 105 -3.77 -6.72 15.90
N LEU A 106 -2.78 -6.68 15.01
CA LEU A 106 -1.99 -7.86 14.61
C LEU A 106 -0.57 -7.73 15.13
N LEU A 107 -0.05 -8.77 15.75
CA LEU A 107 1.31 -8.82 16.30
C LEU A 107 2.12 -9.94 15.64
N PRO A 108 3.47 -9.86 15.67
CA PRO A 108 4.30 -10.96 15.19
C PRO A 108 3.94 -12.27 15.88
N ASN A 109 3.91 -13.37 15.13
CA ASN A 109 3.61 -14.69 15.68
C ASN A 109 4.73 -15.13 16.65
N PRO A 110 4.43 -15.41 17.94
CA PRO A 110 5.44 -15.79 18.94
C PRO A 110 6.18 -17.08 18.60
N ALA A 111 5.54 -17.99 17.85
CA ALA A 111 6.13 -19.23 17.36
C ALA A 111 6.90 -19.04 16.04
N GLY A 112 6.82 -17.85 15.45
CA GLY A 112 7.52 -17.48 14.23
C GLY A 112 8.95 -16.97 14.46
N PRO A 113 9.64 -16.61 13.37
CA PRO A 113 10.98 -16.03 13.46
C PRO A 113 10.94 -14.67 14.17
N LYS A 114 12.02 -14.38 14.90
CA LYS A 114 12.24 -13.07 15.52
C LYS A 114 12.60 -12.03 14.48
N GLY A 115 12.25 -10.77 14.73
CA GLY A 115 12.52 -9.67 13.81
C GLY A 115 14.02 -9.54 13.52
N HIS A 116 14.38 -9.57 12.25
CA HIS A 116 15.77 -9.46 11.81
C HIS A 116 16.37 -8.12 12.27
N PRO A 117 17.54 -8.10 12.92
CA PRO A 117 18.07 -6.89 13.55
C PRO A 117 18.57 -5.84 12.54
N SER A 118 19.10 -6.28 11.40
CA SER A 118 19.69 -5.38 10.39
C SER A 118 19.45 -5.91 8.98
N PRO A 119 18.19 -5.90 8.51
CA PRO A 119 17.89 -6.43 7.19
C PRO A 119 18.44 -5.48 6.11
N SER A 120 18.89 -6.03 4.99
CA SER A 120 19.36 -5.21 3.86
C SER A 120 18.19 -4.65 3.05
N TYR A 121 18.44 -3.62 2.25
CA TYR A 121 17.48 -3.18 1.23
C TYR A 121 17.00 -4.38 0.38
N PRO A 122 15.69 -4.52 0.09
CA PRO A 122 14.62 -3.52 0.19
C PRO A 122 13.81 -3.55 1.51
N TYR A 123 14.28 -4.25 2.54
CA TYR A 123 13.59 -4.31 3.82
C TYR A 123 13.88 -3.08 4.68
N ALA A 124 12.89 -2.64 5.45
CA ALA A 124 13.04 -1.52 6.36
C ALA A 124 13.92 -1.88 7.57
N SER A 125 14.73 -0.93 8.01
CA SER A 125 15.56 -1.06 9.21
C SER A 125 14.68 -1.12 10.46
N ARG A 126 15.12 -1.89 11.45
CA ARG A 126 14.42 -2.06 12.72
C ARG A 126 15.03 -1.15 13.79
N VAL A 127 14.20 -0.32 14.43
CA VAL A 127 14.62 0.47 15.61
C VAL A 127 13.80 0.17 16.88
N TYR A 128 12.75 -0.64 16.77
CA TYR A 128 11.96 -1.15 17.90
C TYR A 128 12.67 -2.30 18.63
N LYS A 129 12.38 -2.47 19.92
CA LYS A 129 13.02 -3.45 20.81
C LYS A 129 12.18 -4.70 21.03
N ASP A 130 10.87 -4.56 21.15
CA ASP A 130 9.95 -5.67 21.42
C ASP A 130 8.97 -5.88 20.26
N ASP A 131 8.56 -7.13 20.03
CA ASP A 131 7.55 -7.48 19.02
C ASP A 131 6.18 -6.83 19.31
N ALA A 132 5.91 -6.50 20.59
CA ALA A 132 4.75 -5.72 21.01
C ALA A 132 4.71 -4.30 20.42
N GLU A 133 5.88 -3.69 20.14
CA GLU A 133 6.01 -2.32 19.63
C GLU A 133 5.70 -2.22 18.12
N VAL A 134 5.57 -3.34 17.42
CA VAL A 134 5.32 -3.41 15.97
C VAL A 134 4.01 -4.07 15.59
N GLU A 135 2.99 -3.74 16.36
CA GLU A 135 1.59 -3.98 15.98
C GLU A 135 1.35 -3.61 14.51
N PHE A 136 0.34 -4.17 13.88
CA PHE A 136 -0.13 -3.71 12.60
C PHE A 136 -1.64 -3.59 12.68
N SER A 137 -2.12 -2.38 12.40
CA SER A 137 -3.56 -2.15 12.34
C SER A 137 -4.12 -2.74 11.06
N PHE A 138 -5.08 -3.64 11.21
CA PHE A 138 -5.85 -4.26 10.12
C PHE A 138 -6.85 -3.25 9.53
N GLY A 139 -6.33 -2.21 8.89
CA GLY A 139 -7.11 -1.14 8.25
C GLY A 139 -7.48 -1.42 6.80
N SER A 140 -6.73 -2.29 6.11
CA SER A 140 -7.02 -2.74 4.76
C SER A 140 -7.34 -4.23 4.78
N LEU A 141 -8.53 -4.61 4.33
CA LEU A 141 -8.98 -6.01 4.36
C LEU A 141 -8.14 -6.91 3.46
N SER A 142 -7.57 -6.35 2.39
CA SER A 142 -6.75 -7.05 1.40
C SER A 142 -5.27 -7.14 1.76
N ALA A 143 -4.81 -6.58 2.88
CA ALA A 143 -3.41 -6.60 3.30
C ALA A 143 -3.21 -7.29 4.66
N TRP A 144 -2.17 -8.11 4.77
CA TRP A 144 -1.81 -8.80 6.00
C TRP A 144 -0.30 -8.82 6.23
N PRO A 145 0.19 -8.43 7.42
CA PRO A 145 1.60 -8.43 7.75
C PRO A 145 2.11 -9.85 8.06
N ALA A 146 3.37 -10.11 7.73
CA ALA A 146 4.04 -11.37 8.01
C ALA A 146 5.53 -11.15 8.22
N ARG A 147 6.20 -12.17 8.75
CA ARG A 147 7.65 -12.32 8.63
C ARG A 147 7.98 -13.44 7.67
N ASP A 148 9.01 -13.24 6.86
CA ASP A 148 9.58 -14.36 6.11
C ASP A 148 10.46 -15.26 7.02
N SER A 149 11.00 -16.34 6.46
CA SER A 149 11.84 -17.30 7.19
C SER A 149 13.09 -16.71 7.83
N GLU A 150 13.57 -15.56 7.36
CA GLU A 150 14.72 -14.84 7.92
C GLU A 150 14.31 -13.81 8.98
N GLY A 151 13.01 -13.70 9.28
CA GLY A 151 12.50 -12.72 10.24
C GLY A 151 12.41 -11.31 9.67
N ARG A 152 12.46 -11.14 8.35
CA ARG A 152 12.34 -9.83 7.69
C ARG A 152 10.87 -9.47 7.56
N GLU A 153 10.56 -8.19 7.77
CA GLU A 153 9.18 -7.70 7.84
C GLU A 153 8.58 -7.51 6.44
N VAL A 154 7.44 -8.15 6.18
CA VAL A 154 6.74 -8.10 4.90
C VAL A 154 5.23 -7.88 5.08
N VAL A 155 4.57 -7.48 4.00
CA VAL A 155 3.12 -7.42 3.88
C VAL A 155 2.72 -8.22 2.65
N LEU A 156 1.74 -9.12 2.82
CA LEU A 156 1.06 -9.79 1.74
C LEU A 156 -0.20 -8.98 1.42
N LYS A 157 -0.36 -8.57 0.16
CA LYS A 157 -1.57 -7.89 -0.29
C LYS A 157 -2.21 -8.67 -1.42
N MET A 158 -3.51 -8.97 -1.33
CA MET A 158 -4.27 -9.41 -2.49
C MET A 158 -4.44 -8.23 -3.43
N VAL A 159 -3.81 -8.31 -4.61
CA VAL A 159 -3.84 -7.23 -5.61
C VAL A 159 -4.72 -7.55 -6.80
N SER A 160 -5.07 -8.82 -7.00
CA SER A 160 -5.87 -9.25 -8.14
C SER A 160 -6.69 -10.49 -7.82
N GLY A 161 -7.94 -10.51 -8.26
CA GLY A 161 -8.71 -11.74 -8.40
C GLY A 161 -8.28 -12.53 -9.65
N ARG A 162 -9.17 -13.39 -10.15
CA ARG A 162 -8.93 -14.21 -11.35
C ARG A 162 -8.79 -13.42 -12.64
N THR A 163 -9.32 -12.21 -12.67
CA THR A 163 -9.12 -11.25 -13.75
C THR A 163 -8.01 -10.30 -13.33
N PRO A 164 -6.92 -10.16 -14.12
CA PRO A 164 -5.81 -9.27 -13.79
C PRO A 164 -6.26 -7.82 -13.58
N SER A 165 -6.04 -7.31 -12.37
CA SER A 165 -6.28 -5.91 -12.01
C SER A 165 -5.26 -4.96 -12.64
N ASN A 166 -5.54 -3.65 -12.59
CA ASN A 166 -4.55 -2.64 -12.96
C ASN A 166 -3.39 -2.60 -11.96
N GLU A 167 -3.66 -2.75 -10.65
CA GLU A 167 -2.61 -2.81 -9.63
C GLU A 167 -1.57 -3.91 -9.92
N LEU A 168 -2.02 -5.11 -10.31
CA LEU A 168 -1.12 -6.20 -10.69
C LEU A 168 -0.25 -5.82 -11.89
N LYS A 169 -0.83 -5.21 -12.94
CA LYS A 169 -0.11 -4.79 -14.14
C LYS A 169 0.90 -3.68 -13.82
N VAL A 170 0.54 -2.75 -12.96
CA VAL A 170 1.41 -1.66 -12.48
C VAL A 170 2.60 -2.25 -11.72
N LEU A 171 2.34 -3.11 -10.74
CA LEU A 171 3.40 -3.77 -9.97
C LEU A 171 4.33 -4.58 -10.88
N GLN A 172 3.80 -5.32 -11.86
CA GLN A 172 4.61 -6.06 -12.83
C GLN A 172 5.49 -5.14 -13.69
N ARG A 173 4.97 -3.99 -14.15
CA ARG A 173 5.75 -3.02 -14.95
C ARG A 173 6.87 -2.38 -14.13
N LEU A 174 6.54 -1.92 -12.92
CA LEU A 174 7.48 -1.25 -12.01
C LEU A 174 8.54 -2.21 -11.42
N ASN A 175 8.30 -3.52 -11.47
CA ASN A 175 9.21 -4.54 -10.95
C ASN A 175 9.96 -5.33 -12.04
N THR A 176 9.92 -4.90 -13.31
CA THR A 176 10.82 -5.46 -14.33
C THR A 176 12.29 -5.22 -13.97
N PRO A 177 13.25 -6.06 -14.41
CA PRO A 177 14.66 -5.85 -14.12
C PRO A 177 15.17 -4.46 -14.52
N LYS A 178 14.69 -3.92 -15.65
CA LYS A 178 15.00 -2.56 -16.10
C LYS A 178 14.44 -1.50 -15.15
N ALA A 179 13.16 -1.62 -14.76
CA ALA A 179 12.53 -0.67 -13.84
C ALA A 179 13.17 -0.69 -12.45
N ARG A 180 13.55 -1.86 -11.93
CA ARG A 180 14.22 -1.99 -10.62
C ARG A 180 15.65 -1.46 -10.61
N ALA A 181 16.30 -1.42 -11.77
CA ALA A 181 17.64 -0.88 -11.90
C ALA A 181 17.67 0.66 -12.07
N ASP A 182 16.53 1.29 -12.37
CA ASP A 182 16.43 2.75 -12.47
C ASP A 182 16.40 3.35 -11.05
N PRO A 183 17.37 4.18 -10.66
CA PRO A 183 17.44 4.74 -9.31
C PRO A 183 16.29 5.71 -8.99
N ARG A 184 15.54 6.16 -9.99
CA ARG A 184 14.36 7.02 -9.82
C ARG A 184 13.12 6.23 -9.41
N ASN A 185 13.18 4.90 -9.45
CA ASN A 185 12.09 4.03 -9.07
C ASN A 185 11.98 3.92 -7.54
N HIS A 186 11.32 4.91 -6.93
CA HIS A 186 10.97 4.90 -5.50
C HIS A 186 9.59 4.29 -5.27
N THR A 187 9.24 3.23 -6.03
CA THR A 187 7.99 2.49 -5.81
C THR A 187 8.26 1.19 -5.06
N ILE A 188 7.24 0.69 -4.38
CA ILE A 188 7.42 -0.49 -3.54
C ILE A 188 7.80 -1.71 -4.38
N HIS A 189 8.83 -2.41 -3.93
CA HIS A 189 9.31 -3.59 -4.61
C HIS A 189 8.47 -4.81 -4.27
N ALA A 190 7.93 -5.46 -5.29
CA ALA A 190 7.39 -6.81 -5.17
C ALA A 190 8.56 -7.78 -4.93
N LEU A 191 8.47 -8.53 -3.85
CA LEU A 191 9.42 -9.57 -3.45
C LEU A 191 9.02 -10.93 -4.03
N ASP A 192 7.72 -11.22 -4.05
CA ASP A 192 7.15 -12.46 -4.56
C ASP A 192 5.70 -12.27 -5.02
N TYR A 193 5.23 -13.15 -5.91
CA TYR A 193 3.85 -13.24 -6.40
C TYR A 193 3.28 -14.61 -6.06
N VAL A 194 2.52 -14.69 -4.97
CA VAL A 194 1.91 -15.92 -4.48
C VAL A 194 0.51 -16.08 -5.07
N ILE A 195 0.29 -17.18 -5.79
CA ILE A 195 -0.99 -17.45 -6.47
C ILE A 195 -1.81 -18.46 -5.67
N PHE A 196 -3.05 -18.10 -5.32
CA PHE A 196 -4.03 -19.03 -4.77
C PHE A 196 -5.33 -18.94 -5.55
N ASP A 197 -5.72 -20.04 -6.20
CA ASP A 197 -7.02 -20.14 -6.87
C ASP A 197 -7.27 -19.13 -8.01
N GLY A 198 -6.17 -18.69 -8.62
CA GLY A 198 -6.12 -17.64 -9.63
C GLY A 198 -6.13 -16.21 -9.07
N MET A 199 -6.20 -16.03 -7.75
CA MET A 199 -5.93 -14.75 -7.11
C MET A 199 -4.42 -14.55 -6.97
N VAL A 200 -3.98 -13.31 -6.99
CA VAL A 200 -2.56 -12.94 -6.85
C VAL A 200 -2.37 -12.13 -5.58
N PHE A 201 -1.53 -12.67 -4.70
CA PHE A 201 -1.03 -12.00 -3.51
C PHE A 201 0.40 -11.55 -3.77
N VAL A 202 0.67 -10.26 -3.65
CA VAL A 202 2.02 -9.72 -3.78
C VAL A 202 2.62 -9.55 -2.40
N VAL A 203 3.83 -10.07 -2.24
CA VAL A 203 4.63 -9.89 -1.03
C VAL A 203 5.50 -8.66 -1.23
N MET A 204 5.44 -7.70 -0.30
CA MET A 204 6.18 -6.45 -0.33
C MET A 204 6.91 -6.26 1.01
N PRO A 205 8.04 -5.54 1.06
CA PRO A 205 8.65 -5.21 2.34
C PRO A 205 7.70 -4.31 3.14
N ARG A 206 7.65 -4.51 4.47
CA ARG A 206 6.79 -3.69 5.34
C ARG A 206 7.47 -2.34 5.58
N TRP A 207 6.99 -1.29 4.92
CA TRP A 207 7.44 0.09 5.16
C TRP A 207 6.30 0.86 5.82
N PRO A 208 6.48 1.40 7.06
CA PRO A 208 5.45 2.19 7.72
C PRO A 208 5.29 3.56 7.05
N GLN A 209 4.17 4.22 7.35
CA GLN A 209 3.81 5.50 6.76
C GLN A 209 4.89 6.57 6.97
N ALA A 210 5.29 7.22 5.88
CA ALA A 210 6.40 8.17 5.89
C ALA A 210 6.11 9.46 6.68
N PHE A 211 4.87 9.76 7.06
CA PHE A 211 4.52 10.97 7.83
C PHE A 211 4.23 10.70 9.32
N ARG A 212 4.48 9.49 9.82
CA ARG A 212 4.26 9.15 11.24
C ARG A 212 5.24 9.87 12.18
N HIS A 213 6.46 10.06 11.73
CA HIS A 213 7.56 10.67 12.47
C HIS A 213 7.92 12.03 11.89
N ASP A 214 8.58 12.89 12.66
CA ASP A 214 8.82 14.28 12.27
C ASP A 214 10.05 14.41 11.36
N PHE A 215 10.11 15.56 10.69
CA PHE A 215 11.32 16.07 10.05
C PHE A 215 12.03 16.99 11.06
N GLY A 216 13.29 16.72 11.35
CA GLY A 216 14.12 17.51 12.26
C GLY A 216 14.82 18.68 11.57
N LYS A 217 15.16 18.55 10.28
CA LYS A 217 15.93 19.55 9.52
C LYS A 217 15.31 19.88 8.16
N VAL A 218 15.60 21.08 7.65
CA VAL A 218 15.19 21.52 6.30
C VAL A 218 15.67 20.55 5.22
N ALA A 219 16.89 20.04 5.33
CA ALA A 219 17.44 19.05 4.39
C ALA A 219 16.58 17.78 4.26
N GLU A 220 15.96 17.32 5.36
CA GLU A 220 15.15 16.10 5.37
C GLU A 220 13.82 16.31 4.62
N LEU A 221 13.22 17.49 4.76
CA LEU A 221 12.01 17.88 4.02
C LEU A 221 12.29 17.95 2.51
N PHE A 222 13.41 18.56 2.12
CA PHE A 222 13.80 18.66 0.72
C PHE A 222 14.17 17.31 0.11
N HIS A 223 14.90 16.47 0.85
CA HIS A 223 15.19 15.09 0.43
C HIS A 223 13.91 14.30 0.17
N PHE A 224 12.97 14.33 1.12
CA PHE A 224 11.68 13.67 0.93
C PHE A 224 10.90 14.22 -0.27
N THR A 225 10.83 15.55 -0.40
CA THR A 225 10.11 16.21 -1.50
C THR A 225 10.67 15.80 -2.86
N GLU A 226 11.99 15.80 -3.01
CA GLU A 226 12.66 15.37 -4.24
C GLU A 226 12.36 13.92 -4.58
N ILE A 227 12.45 13.02 -3.60
CA ILE A 227 12.20 11.58 -3.79
C ILE A 227 10.76 11.33 -4.24
N ILE A 228 9.77 11.97 -3.60
CA ILE A 228 8.37 11.80 -4.00
C ILE A 228 8.15 12.30 -5.43
N ILE A 229 8.61 13.50 -5.78
CA ILE A 229 8.40 14.05 -7.13
C ILE A 229 9.15 13.23 -8.18
N GLU A 230 10.37 12.76 -7.89
CA GLU A 230 11.14 11.89 -8.78
C GLU A 230 10.44 10.55 -9.01
N ALA A 231 9.79 9.98 -7.99
CA ALA A 231 8.99 8.78 -8.13
C ALA A 231 7.81 8.97 -9.10
N PHE A 232 7.14 10.13 -9.04
CA PHE A 232 6.06 10.48 -9.96
C PHE A 232 6.57 10.72 -11.38
N ASP A 233 7.71 11.38 -11.55
CA ASP A 233 8.35 11.55 -12.87
C ASP A 233 8.65 10.18 -13.50
N PHE A 234 9.22 9.25 -12.72
CA PHE A 234 9.46 7.89 -13.14
C PHE A 234 8.17 7.12 -13.49
N MET A 235 7.12 7.22 -12.67
CA MET A 235 5.84 6.56 -12.95
C MET A 235 5.17 7.12 -14.22
N HIS A 236 5.18 8.44 -14.39
CA HIS A 236 4.60 9.14 -15.54
C HIS A 236 5.34 8.77 -16.83
N GLU A 237 6.68 8.69 -16.80
CA GLU A 237 7.49 8.16 -17.89
C GLU A 237 7.10 6.71 -18.26
N ASN A 238 6.76 5.89 -17.27
CA ASN A 238 6.28 4.51 -17.46
C ASN A 238 4.77 4.39 -17.74
N ARG A 239 4.11 5.52 -18.00
CA ARG A 239 2.68 5.61 -18.36
C ARG A 239 1.76 5.07 -17.28
N ILE A 240 2.10 5.37 -16.03
CA ILE A 240 1.33 5.03 -14.85
C ILE A 240 0.94 6.33 -14.16
N ALA A 241 -0.36 6.50 -13.91
CA ALA A 241 -0.88 7.56 -13.05
C ALA A 241 -1.39 6.91 -11.76
N HIS A 242 -0.96 7.41 -10.59
CA HIS A 242 -1.24 6.80 -9.28
C HIS A 242 -2.72 6.99 -8.89
N CYS A 243 -3.19 8.23 -9.04
CA CYS A 243 -4.55 8.73 -8.93
C CYS A 243 -5.26 8.55 -7.58
N ASP A 244 -4.57 8.05 -6.56
CA ASP A 244 -5.07 7.98 -5.18
C ASP A 244 -4.02 8.43 -4.14
N PHE A 245 -3.10 9.32 -4.51
CA PHE A 245 -1.99 9.70 -3.61
C PHE A 245 -2.46 10.45 -2.36
N LEU A 246 -2.09 9.93 -1.18
CA LEU A 246 -2.31 10.45 0.18
C LEU A 246 -1.11 10.11 1.07
N GLU A 247 -1.06 10.68 2.29
CA GLU A 247 0.01 10.42 3.26
C GLU A 247 0.19 8.92 3.55
N GLN A 248 -0.90 8.16 3.55
CA GLN A 248 -0.90 6.73 3.88
C GLN A 248 -0.21 5.88 2.82
N ASN A 249 -0.08 6.39 1.59
CA ASN A 249 0.51 5.71 0.43
C ASN A 249 2.02 5.96 0.30
N THR A 250 2.62 6.60 1.29
CA THR A 250 4.06 6.85 1.38
C THR A 250 4.67 5.99 2.46
N GLY A 251 5.80 5.35 2.20
CA GLY A 251 6.55 4.56 3.17
C GLY A 251 7.94 5.12 3.47
N ILE A 252 8.47 4.83 4.65
CA ILE A 252 9.87 5.05 5.03
C ILE A 252 10.53 3.71 5.37
N ASP A 253 11.82 3.53 5.06
CA ASP A 253 12.57 2.29 5.32
C ASP A 253 13.04 2.14 6.78
N VAL A 254 12.21 2.56 7.74
CA VAL A 254 12.49 2.46 9.18
C VAL A 254 11.22 2.07 9.94
N ILE A 255 11.25 0.93 10.63
CA ILE A 255 10.19 0.47 11.53
C ILE A 255 10.56 0.84 12.95
N ALA A 256 9.85 1.82 13.50
CA ALA A 256 9.91 2.23 14.89
C ALA A 256 8.68 1.75 15.68
N ASP A 257 8.71 2.00 16.99
CA ASP A 257 7.60 1.78 17.89
C ASP A 257 6.35 2.51 17.38
N LEU A 258 5.26 1.77 17.19
CA LEU A 258 4.01 2.35 16.72
C LEU A 258 3.34 3.25 17.75
N GLU A 259 3.47 3.03 19.04
CA GLU A 259 2.88 3.98 20.01
C GLU A 259 3.62 5.32 20.00
N ALA A 260 4.85 5.35 19.50
CA ALA A 260 5.59 6.57 19.30
C ALA A 260 5.17 7.30 18.02
N THR A 261 4.90 8.60 18.13
CA THR A 261 4.67 9.49 16.98
C THR A 261 5.53 10.74 17.09
N TYR A 262 5.87 11.32 15.93
CA TYR A 262 6.69 12.54 15.85
C TYR A 262 8.13 12.39 16.35
N LEU A 263 8.68 11.17 16.33
CA LEU A 263 10.11 10.95 16.58
C LEU A 263 10.97 11.70 15.55
N GLU A 264 12.12 12.19 15.98
CA GLU A 264 13.15 12.78 15.11
C GLU A 264 14.36 11.84 14.99
N GLY A 265 15.29 12.14 14.07
CA GLY A 265 16.53 11.37 13.91
C GLY A 265 16.38 10.08 13.09
N LEU A 266 15.26 9.88 12.40
CA LEU A 266 14.99 8.70 11.56
C LEU A 266 15.20 8.96 10.06
N ARG A 267 15.64 10.17 9.67
CA ARG A 267 15.58 10.69 8.30
C ARG A 267 16.90 11.21 7.75
N ASP A 268 18.01 10.55 8.05
CA ASP A 268 19.30 10.92 7.49
C ASP A 268 19.24 10.86 5.95
N PRO A 269 19.34 11.99 5.23
CA PRO A 269 19.22 12.02 3.77
C PRO A 269 20.25 11.15 3.03
N SER A 270 21.36 10.76 3.67
CA SER A 270 22.39 9.93 3.06
C SER A 270 22.02 8.44 2.99
N VAL A 271 21.04 7.98 3.78
CA VAL A 271 20.69 6.56 3.90
C VAL A 271 19.19 6.29 3.89
N THR A 272 18.36 7.21 4.38
CA THR A 272 16.91 7.03 4.48
C THR A 272 16.28 7.01 3.10
N ARG A 273 15.44 6.01 2.87
CA ARG A 273 14.67 5.84 1.64
C ARG A 273 13.20 6.01 1.89
N TYR A 274 12.50 6.42 0.83
CA TYR A 274 11.05 6.52 0.80
C TYR A 274 10.50 5.71 -0.36
N THR A 275 9.24 5.33 -0.24
CA THR A 275 8.55 4.57 -1.29
C THR A 275 7.13 5.06 -1.47
N ILE A 276 6.60 4.86 -2.68
CA ILE A 276 5.16 4.95 -2.97
C ILE A 276 4.60 3.52 -3.10
N TYR A 277 3.45 3.28 -2.50
CA TYR A 277 2.71 2.02 -2.63
C TYR A 277 1.20 2.26 -2.70
N ASP A 278 0.44 1.18 -2.96
CA ASP A 278 -1.02 1.14 -3.11
C ASP A 278 -1.49 1.64 -4.49
N PHE A 279 -1.43 0.75 -5.48
CA PHE A 279 -1.77 1.08 -6.88
C PHE A 279 -3.17 0.58 -7.27
N ASN A 280 -4.05 0.33 -6.29
CA ASN A 280 -5.41 -0.17 -6.50
C ASN A 280 -6.25 0.75 -7.42
N TYR A 281 -6.06 2.06 -7.26
CA TYR A 281 -6.72 3.09 -8.06
C TYR A 281 -5.85 3.61 -9.20
N SER A 282 -4.70 3.00 -9.49
CA SER A 282 -3.82 3.49 -10.55
C SER A 282 -4.33 3.13 -11.95
N LEU A 283 -3.99 4.00 -12.90
CA LEU A 283 -4.22 3.79 -14.33
C LEU A 283 -2.89 3.45 -14.98
N ILE A 284 -2.94 2.53 -15.96
CA ILE A 284 -1.78 2.08 -16.71
C ILE A 284 -2.09 2.13 -18.20
N TYR A 285 -1.25 2.81 -18.96
CA TYR A 285 -1.43 3.02 -20.39
C TYR A 285 -0.33 2.30 -21.21
N PRO A 286 -0.54 2.08 -22.52
CA PRO A 286 0.54 1.70 -23.44
C PRO A 286 1.71 2.70 -23.40
N LEU A 287 2.94 2.24 -23.66
CA LEU A 287 4.15 3.08 -23.51
C LEU A 287 4.21 4.22 -24.55
N GLU A 288 3.59 4.00 -25.69
CA GLU A 288 3.45 4.94 -26.80
C GLU A 288 2.39 6.02 -26.58
N THR A 289 1.60 5.94 -25.50
CA THR A 289 0.58 6.94 -25.18
C THR A 289 1.21 8.33 -25.03
N ILE A 290 0.59 9.33 -25.64
CA ILE A 290 0.92 10.74 -25.46
C ILE A 290 0.23 11.22 -24.18
N LEU A 291 1.01 11.64 -23.18
CA LEU A 291 0.51 11.93 -21.84
C LEU A 291 -0.49 13.09 -21.83
N GLU A 292 -0.26 14.09 -22.67
CA GLU A 292 -1.04 15.32 -22.77
C GLU A 292 -2.47 15.09 -23.30
N ASP A 293 -2.67 14.01 -24.06
CA ASP A 293 -3.93 13.68 -24.72
C ASP A 293 -4.83 12.79 -23.86
N VAL A 294 -4.31 12.24 -22.76
CA VAL A 294 -5.08 11.34 -21.89
C VAL A 294 -6.19 12.11 -21.20
N ARG A 295 -7.40 11.56 -21.25
CA ARG A 295 -8.57 12.04 -20.54
C ARG A 295 -9.28 10.90 -19.85
N ASP A 296 -9.81 11.17 -18.66
CA ASP A 296 -10.53 10.21 -17.85
C ASP A 296 -11.62 10.93 -17.04
N THR A 297 -12.75 10.25 -16.84
CA THR A 297 -13.96 10.82 -16.23
C THR A 297 -14.35 10.16 -14.92
N ARG A 298 -13.45 9.35 -14.33
CA ARG A 298 -13.75 8.65 -13.08
C ARG A 298 -13.86 9.62 -11.91
N PHE A 299 -14.40 9.13 -10.81
CA PHE A 299 -14.42 9.89 -9.58
C PHE A 299 -13.03 9.90 -8.90
N TYR A 300 -12.46 11.09 -8.75
CA TYR A 300 -11.12 11.29 -8.21
C TYR A 300 -11.08 11.64 -6.71
N HIS A 301 -12.23 11.81 -6.04
CA HIS A 301 -12.25 12.15 -4.61
C HIS A 301 -11.41 13.40 -4.22
N TRP A 302 -11.46 14.47 -5.04
CA TRP A 302 -10.75 15.74 -4.80
C TRP A 302 -10.95 16.31 -3.39
N GLY A 303 -12.16 16.19 -2.85
CA GLY A 303 -12.51 16.65 -1.50
C GLY A 303 -11.73 15.94 -0.38
N LEU A 304 -11.34 14.66 -0.55
CA LEU A 304 -10.50 13.97 0.44
C LEU A 304 -9.10 14.60 0.52
N ARG A 305 -8.62 15.19 -0.58
CA ARG A 305 -7.36 15.95 -0.65
C ARG A 305 -7.54 17.44 -0.34
N ARG A 306 -8.76 17.88 -0.01
CA ARG A 306 -9.12 19.30 0.17
C ARG A 306 -8.78 20.16 -1.04
N LEU A 307 -8.86 19.59 -2.23
CA LEU A 307 -8.63 20.30 -3.48
C LEU A 307 -9.96 20.67 -4.12
N HIS A 308 -9.93 21.72 -4.94
CA HIS A 308 -11.08 22.10 -5.75
C HIS A 308 -11.39 20.98 -6.75
N THR A 309 -12.67 20.59 -6.83
CA THR A 309 -13.13 19.66 -7.85
C THR A 309 -13.25 20.42 -9.17
N PRO A 310 -12.56 19.98 -10.24
CA PRO A 310 -12.64 20.64 -11.53
C PRO A 310 -14.07 20.69 -12.09
N THR A 311 -14.38 21.76 -12.82
CA THR A 311 -15.71 21.92 -13.44
C THR A 311 -15.92 20.96 -14.60
N ASP A 312 -14.86 20.70 -15.38
CA ASP A 312 -14.84 19.66 -16.41
C ASP A 312 -14.55 18.29 -15.76
N PRO A 313 -15.47 17.31 -15.85
CA PRO A 313 -15.22 15.97 -15.32
C PRO A 313 -14.15 15.19 -16.11
N SER A 314 -13.82 15.60 -17.34
CA SER A 314 -12.82 14.96 -18.19
C SER A 314 -11.44 15.54 -17.95
N VAL A 315 -10.73 14.99 -16.97
CA VAL A 315 -9.41 15.49 -16.53
C VAL A 315 -8.26 14.62 -17.05
N ASN A 316 -7.04 15.17 -17.03
CA ASN A 316 -5.83 14.38 -17.28
C ASN A 316 -5.34 13.71 -15.99
N PRO A 317 -5.29 12.37 -15.89
CA PRO A 317 -4.89 11.66 -14.68
C PRO A 317 -3.48 11.99 -14.15
N PHE A 318 -2.55 12.34 -15.05
CA PHE A 318 -1.19 12.73 -14.68
C PHE A 318 -1.17 14.13 -14.04
N GLU A 319 -2.06 15.02 -14.46
CA GLU A 319 -2.26 16.33 -13.81
C GLU A 319 -2.93 16.16 -12.44
N VAL A 320 -3.86 15.20 -12.31
CA VAL A 320 -4.45 14.85 -11.01
C VAL A 320 -3.38 14.42 -10.00
N ASP A 321 -2.45 13.56 -10.43
CA ASP A 321 -1.32 13.15 -9.58
C ASP A 321 -0.52 14.35 -9.07
N MET A 322 -0.20 15.30 -9.97
CA MET A 322 0.58 16.48 -9.60
C MET A 322 -0.17 17.38 -8.62
N ALA A 323 -1.49 17.53 -8.80
CA ALA A 323 -2.32 18.23 -7.83
C ALA A 323 -2.33 17.55 -6.46
N TYR A 324 -2.34 16.21 -6.39
CA TYR A 324 -2.29 15.48 -5.13
C TYR A 324 -0.93 15.57 -4.45
N VAL A 325 0.15 15.45 -5.22
CA VAL A 325 1.52 15.66 -4.75
C VAL A 325 1.64 17.08 -4.18
N GLY A 326 1.16 18.09 -4.92
CA GLY A 326 1.12 19.48 -4.47
C GLY A 326 0.36 19.63 -3.15
N GLY A 327 -0.89 19.17 -3.09
CA GLY A 327 -1.73 19.29 -1.90
C GLY A 327 -1.13 18.62 -0.67
N LEU A 328 -0.54 17.44 -0.84
CA LEU A 328 0.15 16.72 0.24
C LEU A 328 1.38 17.51 0.72
N LEU A 329 2.26 17.91 -0.20
CA LEU A 329 3.49 18.61 0.16
C LEU A 329 3.23 20.00 0.73
N GLN A 330 2.16 20.69 0.31
CA GLN A 330 1.73 21.92 0.98
C GLN A 330 1.51 21.66 2.46
N ARG A 331 0.72 20.64 2.79
CA ARG A 331 0.39 20.33 4.18
C ARG A 331 1.61 20.01 5.03
N TYR A 332 2.54 19.22 4.49
CA TYR A 332 3.64 18.64 5.27
C TYR A 332 5.01 19.31 5.05
N VAL A 333 5.13 20.29 4.15
CA VAL A 333 6.42 20.95 3.83
C VAL A 333 6.30 22.47 3.78
N ARG A 334 5.18 23.06 3.31
CA ARG A 334 5.04 24.54 3.18
C ARG A 334 5.17 25.30 4.50
N HIS A 335 5.08 24.62 5.64
CA HIS A 335 5.24 25.23 6.96
C HIS A 335 6.64 25.81 7.24
N ILE A 336 7.61 25.62 6.35
CA ILE A 336 8.93 26.28 6.37
C ILE A 336 9.05 27.43 5.34
N GLU A 337 7.94 27.93 4.77
CA GLU A 337 7.94 29.03 3.78
C GLU A 337 8.55 30.33 4.33
N ASN A 338 8.53 30.52 5.65
CA ASN A 338 9.24 31.64 6.28
C ASN A 338 10.78 31.51 6.20
N LEU A 339 11.31 30.29 6.08
CA LEU A 339 12.73 30.01 5.90
C LEU A 339 13.10 29.93 4.42
N VAL A 340 12.18 29.42 3.58
CA VAL A 340 12.37 29.26 2.14
C VAL A 340 11.13 29.79 1.41
N PRO A 341 11.04 31.11 1.13
CA PRO A 341 9.86 31.72 0.52
C PRO A 341 9.47 31.14 -0.84
N GLU A 342 10.42 30.58 -1.59
CA GLU A 342 10.21 30.04 -2.93
C GLU A 342 9.32 28.80 -2.96
N ILE A 343 9.18 28.07 -1.83
CA ILE A 343 8.38 26.84 -1.80
C ILE A 343 6.88 27.10 -1.87
N GLY A 344 6.42 28.25 -1.40
CA GLY A 344 5.00 28.61 -1.43
C GLY A 344 4.47 28.66 -2.88
N PRO A 345 5.00 29.57 -3.71
CA PRO A 345 4.65 29.64 -5.13
C PRO A 345 4.93 28.34 -5.90
N PHE A 346 5.97 27.60 -5.51
CA PHE A 346 6.24 26.28 -6.09
C PHE A 346 5.07 25.32 -5.87
N PHE A 347 4.58 25.17 -4.64
CA PHE A 347 3.47 24.27 -4.37
C PHE A 347 2.15 24.76 -4.97
N ASP A 348 1.91 26.07 -4.97
CA ASP A 348 0.74 26.67 -5.64
C ASP A 348 0.69 26.22 -7.12
N SER A 349 1.84 26.18 -7.80
CA SER A 349 1.96 25.75 -9.21
C SER A 349 1.70 24.25 -9.46
N LEU A 350 1.68 23.42 -8.41
CA LEU A 350 1.34 22.00 -8.52
C LEU A 350 -0.16 21.76 -8.31
N THR A 351 -0.81 22.58 -7.48
CA THR A 351 -2.22 22.40 -7.11
C THR A 351 -3.22 23.07 -8.05
N VAL A 352 -2.74 23.65 -9.15
CA VAL A 352 -3.58 24.28 -10.17
C VAL A 352 -4.46 23.22 -10.84
N THR A 353 -5.75 23.51 -10.98
CA THR A 353 -6.72 22.65 -11.69
C THR A 353 -6.95 23.15 -13.11
N SER A 354 -7.54 22.32 -13.98
CA SER A 354 -7.89 22.71 -15.35
C SER A 354 -8.68 24.02 -15.45
N ASP A 355 -9.41 24.43 -14.40
CA ASP A 355 -10.15 25.68 -14.35
C ASP A 355 -9.25 26.92 -14.14
N THR A 356 -8.10 26.71 -13.49
CA THR A 356 -7.18 27.75 -13.04
C THR A 356 -5.84 27.75 -13.77
N GLY A 357 -5.53 26.68 -14.52
CA GLY A 357 -4.34 26.54 -15.33
C GLY A 357 -3.90 25.09 -15.51
N LYS A 358 -2.67 24.91 -16.01
CA LYS A 358 -2.06 23.58 -16.14
C LYS A 358 -1.00 23.42 -15.04
N PRO A 359 -1.08 22.39 -14.17
CA PRO A 359 -0.05 22.16 -13.17
C PRO A 359 1.28 21.79 -13.84
N LEU A 360 2.39 22.04 -13.15
CA LEU A 360 3.69 21.56 -13.61
C LEU A 360 3.66 20.04 -13.77
N THR A 361 4.30 19.52 -14.83
CA THR A 361 4.55 18.07 -14.92
C THR A 361 5.51 17.63 -13.81
N ALA A 362 5.53 16.33 -13.49
CA ALA A 362 6.47 15.78 -12.51
C ALA A 362 7.94 16.15 -12.83
N ARG A 363 8.32 16.08 -14.11
CA ARG A 363 9.65 16.51 -14.58
C ARG A 363 9.94 17.99 -14.31
N GLN A 364 9.00 18.87 -14.64
CA GLN A 364 9.16 20.31 -14.41
C GLN A 364 9.22 20.62 -12.91
N ALA A 365 8.38 19.97 -12.11
CA ALA A 365 8.37 20.08 -10.66
C ALA A 365 9.70 19.62 -10.04
N LEU A 366 10.26 18.50 -10.53
CA LEU A 366 11.53 17.96 -10.08
C LEU A 366 12.69 18.91 -10.38
N GLN A 367 12.72 19.49 -11.58
CA GLN A 367 13.72 20.50 -11.92
C GLN A 367 13.60 21.71 -11.00
N ARG A 368 12.37 22.22 -10.80
CA ARG A 368 12.14 23.42 -10.02
C ARG A 368 12.52 23.26 -8.55
N ILE A 369 12.21 22.12 -7.91
CA ILE A 369 12.58 21.89 -6.52
C ILE A 369 14.10 21.75 -6.35
N ARG A 370 14.77 21.11 -7.32
CA ARG A 370 16.24 21.00 -7.34
C ARG A 370 16.91 22.36 -7.49
N ASP A 371 16.35 23.23 -8.34
CA ASP A 371 16.85 24.61 -8.49
C ASP A 371 16.71 25.41 -7.20
N ILE A 372 15.56 25.28 -6.50
CA ILE A 372 15.33 25.92 -5.19
C ILE A 372 16.36 25.41 -4.17
N LYS A 373 16.57 24.09 -4.08
CA LYS A 373 17.55 23.49 -3.16
C LYS A 373 18.98 23.91 -3.46
N ALA A 374 19.35 24.00 -4.75
CA ALA A 374 20.69 24.40 -5.18
C ALA A 374 21.03 25.85 -4.79
N GLY A 375 20.02 26.71 -4.61
CA GLY A 375 20.20 28.08 -4.11
C GLY A 375 20.40 28.19 -2.59
N MET A 376 20.27 27.09 -1.83
CA MET A 376 20.34 27.12 -0.38
C MET A 376 21.76 26.97 0.15
N SER A 377 22.04 27.65 1.27
CA SER A 377 23.28 27.43 2.01
C SER A 377 23.23 26.14 2.85
N THR A 378 24.40 25.64 3.24
CA THR A 378 24.50 24.46 4.10
C THR A 378 23.93 24.74 5.50
N GLU A 379 24.03 25.97 5.98
CA GLU A 379 23.45 26.43 7.25
C GLU A 379 21.92 26.35 7.20
N LEU A 380 21.31 26.81 6.11
CA LEU A 380 19.85 26.75 5.93
C LEU A 380 19.38 25.29 5.90
N LEU A 381 20.06 24.43 5.15
CA LEU A 381 19.73 22.99 5.08
C LEU A 381 19.83 22.29 6.44
N ASN A 382 20.75 22.75 7.31
CA ASN A 382 20.91 22.22 8.67
C ASN A 382 20.02 22.89 9.72
N THR A 383 19.21 23.87 9.35
CA THR A 383 18.33 24.58 10.28
C THR A 383 17.25 23.64 10.82
N ALA A 384 17.01 23.72 12.12
CA ALA A 384 16.02 22.90 12.80
C ALA A 384 14.59 23.31 12.40
N VAL A 385 13.75 22.32 12.14
CA VAL A 385 12.34 22.51 11.80
C VAL A 385 11.52 22.52 13.09
N THR A 386 10.90 23.66 13.43
CA THR A 386 10.10 23.82 14.66
C THR A 386 8.59 23.78 14.41
N THR A 387 8.18 23.78 13.15
CA THR A 387 6.79 23.74 12.67
C THR A 387 6.47 22.37 12.09
N ARG A 388 5.17 22.04 11.93
CA ARG A 388 4.75 20.69 11.47
C ARG A 388 3.78 20.70 10.30
N TYR A 389 2.79 21.57 10.33
CA TYR A 389 1.76 21.58 9.29
C TYR A 389 1.52 22.98 8.77
N TRP A 390 1.21 23.06 7.49
CA TRP A 390 0.59 24.24 6.90
C TRP A 390 -0.85 23.87 6.52
N ARG A 391 -1.81 24.74 6.82
CA ARG A 391 -3.22 24.53 6.51
C ARG A 391 -3.89 25.87 6.29
N ASP A 392 -4.39 26.10 5.08
CA ASP A 392 -5.23 27.24 4.73
C ASP A 392 -4.59 28.58 5.16
N GLY A 393 -3.28 28.72 4.91
CA GLY A 393 -2.48 29.91 5.28
C GLY A 393 -1.98 29.93 6.74
N VAL A 394 -2.31 28.92 7.54
CA VAL A 394 -1.91 28.83 8.96
C VAL A 394 -0.82 27.79 9.16
N VAL A 395 0.26 28.18 9.83
CA VAL A 395 1.34 27.28 10.25
C VAL A 395 1.08 26.77 11.67
N GLN A 396 1.09 25.45 11.84
CA GLN A 396 0.98 24.78 13.13
C GLN A 396 2.36 24.38 13.65
N THR A 397 2.60 24.62 14.93
CA THR A 397 3.90 24.37 15.56
C THR A 397 4.02 22.94 16.09
N LYS A 398 5.26 22.48 16.31
CA LYS A 398 5.51 21.20 17.00
C LYS A 398 5.04 21.23 18.46
N LEU A 399 4.92 22.41 19.07
CA LEU A 399 4.44 22.60 20.44
C LEU A 399 2.95 22.27 20.61
N GLU A 400 2.13 22.54 19.59
CA GLU A 400 0.69 22.23 19.61
C GLU A 400 0.41 20.72 19.58
N TYR A 401 1.34 19.92 19.05
CA TYR A 401 1.25 18.46 19.03
C TYR A 401 2.60 17.86 19.46
N PRO A 402 2.86 17.76 20.76
CA PRO A 402 4.15 17.27 21.25
C PRO A 402 4.37 15.81 20.86
N ILE A 403 5.64 15.39 20.90
CA ILE A 403 6.04 13.99 20.74
C ILE A 403 5.18 13.12 21.65
N ARG A 404 4.63 12.05 21.08
CA ARG A 404 3.94 11.02 21.86
C ARG A 404 4.89 9.85 22.00
N LEU A 405 5.14 9.48 23.24
CA LEU A 405 5.87 8.27 23.59
C LEU A 405 4.88 7.20 24.05
N PRO A 406 5.26 5.91 23.99
CA PRO A 406 4.42 4.81 24.44
C PRO A 406 3.92 5.02 25.86
N ARG A 407 2.70 4.57 26.15
CA ARG A 407 2.23 4.51 27.53
C ARG A 407 2.87 3.28 28.16
N ARG A 408 3.94 3.48 28.93
CA ARG A 408 4.61 2.42 29.69
C ARG A 408 3.66 1.67 30.61
#